data_AF-A0A7T0G418-F1
#
_entry.id   AF-A0A7T0G418-F1
#
_cell.length_a   1.000
_cell.length_b   1.000
_cell.length_c   1.000
_cell.angle_alpha   90.00
_cell.angle_beta   90.00
_cell.angle_gamma   90.00
#
_symmetry.space_group_name_H-M   'P 1'
#
loop_
_entity.id
_entity.type
_entity.pdbx_description
1 polymer ?
#
loop_
_entity_poly.entity_id
_entity_poly.type
_entity_poly.pdbx_seq_one_letter_code
_entity_poly.pdbx_strand_id
1 'polypeptide(L)'
;MPCSDTTASMSVTLDYDERLVDYIFAKLSCDKTVGGGGPFKKYCIGQSIEAIGALSLDALFAQFDTEDEEERFLLYLDWEALTACAALYLGDRSPVDNDRYQIASISQDEKGVTILMDVKPLKEMPPPVSCHTEAKKQNDN
;
A
#
# COMPACT_ATOMS: atom_id res chain seq x y z
N MET A 1 -14.67 -20.86 -5.41
CA MET A 1 -13.39 -21.48 -5.83
C MET A 1 -12.30 -20.47 -5.53
N PRO A 2 -11.18 -20.86 -4.89
CA PRO A 2 -10.09 -19.92 -4.63
C PRO A 2 -9.50 -19.52 -5.98
N CYS A 3 -9.56 -18.22 -6.30
CA CYS A 3 -9.00 -17.69 -7.54
C CYS A 3 -7.48 -17.83 -7.47
N SER A 4 -6.90 -18.60 -8.38
CA SER A 4 -5.45 -18.87 -8.46
C SER A 4 -4.66 -17.70 -9.04
N ASP A 5 -5.33 -16.67 -9.54
CA ASP A 5 -4.71 -15.47 -10.09
C ASP A 5 -4.87 -14.32 -9.09
N THR A 6 -3.92 -14.23 -8.17
CA THR A 6 -3.84 -13.19 -7.13
C THR A 6 -2.77 -12.16 -7.47
N THR A 7 -2.55 -11.93 -8.77
CA THR A 7 -1.61 -10.92 -9.23
C THR A 7 -2.22 -9.54 -8.97
N ALA A 8 -1.54 -8.74 -8.16
CA ALA A 8 -1.89 -7.34 -7.93
C ALA A 8 -0.89 -6.45 -8.67
N SER A 9 -1.30 -5.25 -9.04
CA SER A 9 -0.42 -4.26 -9.65
C SER A 9 -0.65 -2.88 -9.06
N MET A 10 0.41 -2.07 -9.11
CA MET A 10 0.36 -0.65 -8.76
C MET A 10 0.81 0.19 -9.95
N SER A 11 0.03 1.22 -10.28
CA SER A 11 0.45 2.29 -11.19
C SER A 11 0.70 3.54 -10.35
N VAL A 12 1.89 4.14 -10.46
CA VAL A 12 2.26 5.39 -9.79
C VAL A 12 2.60 6.43 -10.83
N THR A 13 2.04 7.63 -10.70
CA THR A 13 2.28 8.77 -11.58
C THR A 13 2.97 9.87 -10.80
N LEU A 14 4.11 10.32 -11.29
CA LEU A 14 4.87 11.45 -10.76
C LEU A 14 4.89 12.59 -11.77
N ASP A 15 4.97 13.83 -11.28
CA ASP A 15 5.31 14.97 -12.12
C ASP A 15 6.82 15.04 -12.41
N TYR A 16 7.27 16.09 -13.09
CA TYR A 16 8.68 16.29 -13.41
C TYR A 16 9.56 16.67 -12.22
N ASP A 17 8.96 17.09 -11.11
CA ASP A 17 9.65 17.34 -9.85
C ASP A 17 9.62 16.09 -8.95
N GLU A 18 9.31 14.92 -9.53
CA GLU A 18 9.20 13.62 -8.87
C GLU A 18 8.20 13.62 -7.70
N ARG A 19 7.14 14.44 -7.80
CA ARG A 19 6.05 14.49 -6.83
C ARG A 19 4.88 13.63 -7.26
N LEU A 20 4.25 12.97 -6.29
CA LEU A 20 3.12 12.08 -6.54
C LEU A 20 1.92 12.85 -7.08
N VAL A 21 1.55 12.57 -8.33
CA VAL A 21 0.33 13.07 -8.97
C VAL A 21 -0.84 12.13 -8.72
N ASP A 22 -0.60 10.82 -8.81
CA ASP A 22 -1.62 9.80 -8.55
C ASP A 22 -1.00 8.42 -8.30
N TYR A 23 -1.77 7.51 -7.69
CA TYR A 23 -1.49 6.09 -7.78
C TYR A 23 -2.77 5.25 -7.72
N ILE A 24 -2.71 4.06 -8.31
CA ILE A 24 -3.80 3.09 -8.31
C ILE A 24 -3.22 1.74 -7.92
N PHE A 25 -3.78 1.12 -6.88
CA PHE A 25 -3.51 -0.26 -6.51
C PHE A 25 -4.70 -1.14 -6.94
N ALA A 26 -4.45 -2.12 -7.80
CA ALA A 26 -5.47 -2.99 -8.35
C ALA A 26 -5.17 -4.45 -8.00
N LYS A 27 -6.16 -5.17 -7.45
CA LYS A 27 -6.17 -6.64 -7.37
C LYS A 27 -7.08 -7.15 -8.49
N LEU A 28 -6.57 -8.03 -9.35
CA LEU A 28 -7.31 -8.57 -10.51
C LEU A 28 -8.56 -9.41 -10.14
N SER A 29 -8.78 -9.75 -8.86
CA SER A 29 -9.80 -10.75 -8.47
C SER A 29 -11.09 -10.22 -7.83
N CYS A 30 -11.28 -8.91 -7.68
CA CYS A 30 -12.58 -8.30 -7.35
C CYS A 30 -12.55 -6.85 -7.85
N ASP A 31 -13.59 -6.39 -8.56
CA ASP A 31 -13.77 -5.00 -9.01
C ASP A 31 -13.91 -3.96 -7.86
N LYS A 32 -13.45 -4.30 -6.66
CA LYS A 32 -13.28 -3.40 -5.53
C LYS A 32 -11.83 -2.93 -5.52
N THR A 33 -11.63 -1.65 -5.84
CA THR A 33 -10.36 -0.95 -5.66
C THR A 33 -9.99 -1.01 -4.17
N VAL A 34 -9.03 -1.87 -3.84
CA VAL A 34 -8.43 -1.89 -2.50
C VAL A 34 -7.44 -0.73 -2.46
N GLY A 35 -7.67 0.29 -1.62
CA GLY A 35 -6.68 1.33 -1.32
C GLY A 35 -6.51 2.52 -2.29
N GLY A 36 -7.15 2.51 -3.47
CA GLY A 36 -6.92 3.54 -4.50
C GLY A 36 -7.54 4.95 -4.29
N GLY A 37 -8.07 5.29 -3.12
CA GLY A 37 -8.85 6.53 -2.92
C GLY A 37 -8.99 7.06 -1.49
N GLY A 38 -8.35 6.39 -0.51
CA GLY A 38 -8.53 6.67 0.92
C GLY A 38 -7.80 7.92 1.44
N PRO A 39 -7.90 8.20 2.75
CA PRO A 39 -7.19 9.30 3.42
C PRO A 39 -5.67 9.29 3.17
N PHE A 40 -5.06 8.11 3.11
CA PHE A 40 -3.64 7.95 2.84
C PHE A 40 -3.24 8.43 1.43
N LYS A 41 -4.04 8.10 0.42
CA LYS A 41 -3.79 8.62 -0.93
C LYS A 41 -3.79 10.13 -0.94
N LYS A 42 -4.82 10.76 -0.38
CA LYS A 42 -4.90 12.23 -0.28
C LYS A 42 -3.72 12.83 0.48
N TYR A 43 -3.24 12.14 1.51
CA TYR A 43 -2.07 12.55 2.27
C TYR A 43 -0.80 12.55 1.40
N CYS A 44 -0.60 11.53 0.56
CA CYS A 44 0.61 11.40 -0.25
C CYS A 44 0.67 12.32 -1.48
N ILE A 45 -0.47 12.73 -2.04
CA ILE A 45 -0.52 13.56 -3.26
C ILE A 45 0.28 14.85 -3.07
N GLY A 46 1.17 15.14 -4.03
CA GLY A 46 2.07 16.30 -4.03
C GLY A 46 3.34 16.14 -3.20
N GLN A 47 3.47 15.07 -2.40
CA GLN A 47 4.74 14.76 -1.73
C GLN A 47 5.77 14.22 -2.73
N SER A 48 7.05 14.49 -2.49
CA SER A 48 8.12 13.92 -3.32
C SER A 48 8.24 12.42 -3.08
N ILE A 49 8.73 11.70 -4.08
CA ILE A 49 8.90 10.26 -4.00
C ILE A 49 9.85 9.85 -2.86
N GLU A 50 10.85 10.68 -2.53
CA GLU A 50 11.74 10.43 -1.39
C GLU A 50 11.03 10.60 -0.04
N ALA A 51 10.18 11.63 0.10
CA ALA A 51 9.40 11.83 1.31
C ALA A 51 8.44 10.67 1.56
N ILE A 52 7.82 10.16 0.48
CA ILE A 52 6.96 8.97 0.52
C ILE A 52 7.77 7.75 0.96
N GLY A 53 8.93 7.50 0.37
CA GLY A 53 9.80 6.38 0.75
C GLY A 53 10.26 6.41 2.21
N ALA A 54 10.26 7.59 2.85
CA ALA A 54 10.64 7.76 4.26
C ALA A 54 9.47 7.68 5.26
N LEU A 55 8.24 7.40 4.81
CA LEU A 55 7.07 7.36 5.70
C LEU A 55 7.13 6.20 6.70
N SER A 56 6.83 6.49 7.95
CA SER A 56 6.69 5.49 9.03
C SER A 56 5.24 5.06 9.17
N LEU A 57 4.99 3.74 9.12
CA LEU A 57 3.66 3.17 9.34
C LEU A 57 3.08 3.53 10.71
N ASP A 58 3.89 3.51 11.77
CA ASP A 58 3.45 3.87 13.13
C ASP A 58 2.99 5.33 13.20
N ALA A 59 3.71 6.24 12.52
CA ALA A 59 3.31 7.64 12.43
C ALA A 59 2.00 7.80 11.65
N LEU A 60 1.78 6.99 10.60
CA LEU A 60 0.53 7.00 9.84
C LEU A 60 -0.64 6.47 10.66
N PHE A 61 -0.46 5.38 11.44
CA PHE A 61 -1.50 4.89 12.35
C PHE A 61 -1.89 5.95 13.39
N ALA A 62 -0.91 6.66 13.96
CA ALA A 62 -1.17 7.76 14.88
C ALA A 62 -1.87 8.96 14.19
N GLN A 63 -1.54 9.22 12.93
CA GLN A 63 -2.09 10.35 12.16
C GLN A 63 -3.55 10.14 11.73
N PHE A 64 -3.93 8.91 11.39
CA PHE A 64 -5.28 8.60 10.90
C PHE A 64 -6.24 8.14 12.01
N ASP A 65 -5.75 7.94 13.24
CA ASP A 65 -6.54 7.56 14.42
C ASP A 65 -7.50 6.39 14.16
N THR A 66 -7.01 5.40 13.41
CA THR A 66 -7.82 4.29 12.94
C THR A 66 -7.76 3.16 13.97
N GLU A 67 -8.82 2.99 14.75
CA GLU A 67 -8.98 1.84 15.66
C GLU A 67 -9.53 0.59 14.94
N ASP A 68 -10.10 0.75 13.75
CA ASP A 68 -10.63 -0.35 12.95
C ASP A 68 -9.52 -1.19 12.31
N GLU A 69 -9.53 -2.50 12.57
CA GLU A 69 -8.49 -3.43 12.14
C GLU A 69 -8.44 -3.58 10.61
N GLU A 70 -9.60 -3.57 9.94
CA GLU A 70 -9.68 -3.66 8.49
C GLU A 70 -9.08 -2.41 7.85
N GLU A 71 -9.45 -1.22 8.33
CA GLU A 71 -8.89 0.04 7.84
C GLU A 71 -7.37 0.13 8.08
N ARG A 72 -6.86 -0.32 9.23
CA ARG A 72 -5.40 -0.41 9.49
C ARG A 72 -4.71 -1.37 8.54
N PHE A 73 -5.31 -2.51 8.25
CA PHE A 73 -4.77 -3.48 7.30
C PHE A 73 -4.73 -2.93 5.88
N LEU A 74 -5.80 -2.23 5.46
CA LEU A 74 -5.85 -1.56 4.16
C LEU A 74 -4.79 -0.45 4.03
N LEU A 75 -4.63 0.37 5.07
CA LEU A 75 -3.58 1.39 5.14
C LEU A 75 -2.18 0.78 5.03
N TYR A 76 -1.93 -0.31 5.75
CA TYR A 76 -0.66 -1.04 5.66
C TYR A 76 -0.37 -1.50 4.23
N LEU A 77 -1.34 -2.08 3.53
CA LEU A 77 -1.15 -2.55 2.15
C LEU A 77 -0.80 -1.42 1.19
N ASP A 78 -1.50 -0.28 1.29
CA ASP A 78 -1.20 0.89 0.46
C ASP A 78 0.18 1.47 0.77
N TRP A 79 0.47 1.69 2.06
CA TRP A 79 1.74 2.23 2.50
C TRP A 79 2.90 1.33 2.06
N GLU A 80 2.79 0.03 2.28
CA GLU A 80 3.82 -0.94 1.94
C GLU A 80 4.09 -0.97 0.44
N ALA A 81 3.05 -0.99 -0.39
CA ALA A 81 3.21 -1.02 -1.85
C ALA A 81 3.77 0.31 -2.39
N LEU A 82 3.29 1.46 -1.89
CA LEU A 82 3.74 2.76 -2.37
C LEU A 82 5.19 3.07 -1.93
N THR A 83 5.56 2.72 -0.69
CA THR A 83 6.94 2.87 -0.20
C THR A 83 7.90 1.92 -0.90
N ALA A 84 7.48 0.68 -1.20
CA ALA A 84 8.26 -0.24 -2.03
C ALA A 84 8.48 0.31 -3.44
N CYS A 85 7.44 0.88 -4.07
CA CYS A 85 7.58 1.52 -5.38
C CYS A 85 8.59 2.68 -5.34
N ALA A 86 8.51 3.54 -4.31
CA ALA A 86 9.44 4.64 -4.10
C ALA A 86 10.90 4.15 -3.96
N ALA A 87 11.12 3.15 -3.11
CA ALA A 87 12.45 2.57 -2.89
C ALA A 87 13.03 1.94 -4.16
N LEU A 88 12.24 1.15 -4.90
CA LEU A 88 12.66 0.55 -6.17
C LEU A 88 12.96 1.62 -7.23
N TYR A 89 12.15 2.66 -7.32
CA TYR A 89 12.34 3.77 -8.26
C TYR A 89 13.63 4.55 -7.96
N LEU A 90 13.89 4.83 -6.68
CA LEU A 90 15.08 5.54 -6.21
C LEU A 90 16.36 4.68 -6.24
N GLY A 91 16.24 3.40 -6.57
CA GLY A 91 17.35 2.45 -6.54
C GLY A 91 17.88 2.18 -5.13
N ASP A 92 17.04 2.34 -4.10
CA ASP A 92 17.38 1.99 -2.74
C ASP A 92 17.57 0.47 -2.62
N ARG A 93 18.67 0.07 -1.97
CA ARG A 93 19.05 -1.33 -1.74
C ARG A 93 18.65 -1.82 -0.36
N SER A 94 17.92 -1.01 0.41
CA SER A 94 17.25 -1.46 1.63
C SER A 94 16.34 -2.67 1.32
N PRO A 95 16.03 -3.52 2.32
CA PRO A 95 15.28 -4.74 2.08
C PRO A 95 13.80 -4.43 1.85
N VAL A 96 13.47 -3.89 0.68
CA VAL A 96 12.17 -4.11 0.06
C VAL A 96 12.12 -5.61 -0.26
N ASP A 97 10.98 -6.26 0.01
CA ASP A 97 10.78 -7.65 -0.41
C ASP A 97 10.73 -7.70 -1.95
N ASN A 98 11.91 -7.76 -2.56
CA ASN A 98 12.13 -7.74 -4.02
C ASN A 98 11.56 -8.99 -4.70
N ASP A 99 11.23 -10.03 -3.92
CA ASP A 99 10.47 -11.16 -4.44
C ASP A 99 9.00 -10.77 -4.63
N ARG A 100 8.47 -9.89 -3.78
CA ARG A 100 7.08 -9.45 -3.79
C ARG A 100 6.82 -8.27 -4.71
N TYR A 101 7.73 -7.28 -4.75
CA TYR A 101 7.56 -6.04 -5.51
C TYR A 101 8.57 -5.96 -6.65
N GLN A 102 8.08 -5.77 -7.88
CA GLN A 102 8.94 -5.69 -9.07
C GLN A 102 8.43 -4.60 -10.01
N ILE A 103 9.30 -3.66 -10.39
CA ILE A 103 8.97 -2.68 -11.43
C ILE A 103 8.86 -3.41 -12.76
N ALA A 104 7.66 -3.40 -13.34
CA ALA A 104 7.37 -3.95 -14.66
C ALA A 104 7.81 -2.99 -15.77
N SER A 105 7.58 -1.69 -15.59
CA SER A 105 8.04 -0.66 -16.51
C SER A 105 8.10 0.73 -15.87
N ILE A 106 8.92 1.59 -16.47
CA ILE A 106 8.95 3.02 -16.22
C ILE A 106 8.83 3.70 -17.58
N SER A 107 7.87 4.61 -17.72
CA SER A 107 7.68 5.42 -18.92
C SER A 107 7.62 6.89 -18.57
N GLN A 108 8.14 7.74 -19.45
CA GLN A 108 8.09 9.18 -19.30
C GLN A 108 7.39 9.80 -20.51
N ASP A 109 6.45 10.70 -20.27
CA ASP A 109 5.75 11.46 -21.30
C ASP A 109 5.61 12.94 -20.91
N GLU A 110 4.77 13.70 -21.63
CA GLU A 110 4.49 15.12 -21.38
C GLU A 110 3.83 15.41 -20.01
N LYS A 111 3.32 14.39 -19.33
CA LYS A 111 2.64 14.51 -18.03
C LYS A 111 3.54 14.14 -16.85
N GLY A 112 4.72 13.56 -17.12
CA GLY A 112 5.70 13.19 -16.10
C GLY A 112 6.13 11.73 -16.24
N VAL A 113 6.27 11.04 -15.11
CA VAL A 113 6.76 9.65 -15.03
C VAL A 113 5.63 8.74 -14.60
N THR A 114 5.45 7.62 -15.29
CA THR A 114 4.55 6.54 -14.86
C THR A 114 5.37 5.29 -14.57
N ILE A 115 5.16 4.72 -13.38
CA ILE A 115 5.79 3.49 -12.90
C ILE A 115 4.71 2.43 -12.78
N LEU A 116 4.90 1.30 -13.46
CA LEU A 116 4.08 0.11 -13.29
C LEU A 116 4.86 -0.91 -12.46
N MET A 117 4.23 -1.40 -11.40
CA MET A 117 4.82 -2.35 -10.47
C MET A 117 3.91 -3.57 -10.30
N ASP A 118 4.49 -4.76 -10.45
CA ASP A 118 3.84 -6.02 -10.11
C ASP A 118 3.98 -6.29 -8.61
N VAL A 119 2.90 -6.77 -8.00
CA VAL A 119 2.81 -7.09 -6.58
C VAL A 119 2.36 -8.54 -6.42
N LYS A 120 3.29 -9.39 -6.01
CA LYS A 120 2.99 -10.80 -5.74
C LYS A 120 2.18 -10.93 -4.43
N PRO A 121 1.41 -12.02 -4.29
CA PRO A 121 0.75 -12.34 -3.04
C PRO A 121 1.73 -12.42 -1.87
N LEU A 122 1.22 -12.15 -0.66
CA LEU A 122 1.95 -12.42 0.58
C LEU A 122 2.36 -13.91 0.63
N LYS A 123 3.62 -14.18 0.97
CA LYS A 123 4.12 -15.56 1.17
C LYS A 123 3.39 -16.26 2.33
N GLU A 124 3.04 -15.51 3.37
CA GLU A 124 2.23 -15.96 4.50
C GLU A 124 1.12 -14.95 4.79
N MET A 125 -0.10 -15.43 5.00
CA MET A 125 -1.21 -14.59 5.44
C MET A 125 -0.98 -14.24 6.92
N PRO A 126 -1.07 -12.95 7.33
CA PRO A 126 -1.04 -12.61 8.74
C PRO A 126 -2.10 -13.44 9.47
N PRO A 127 -1.79 -13.98 10.66
CA PRO A 127 -2.74 -14.82 11.38
C PRO A 127 -4.04 -14.03 11.58
N PRO A 128 -5.20 -14.62 11.27
CA PRO A 128 -6.47 -13.93 11.50
C PRO A 128 -6.56 -13.59 12.97
N VAL A 129 -6.78 -12.31 13.28
CA VAL A 129 -7.04 -11.90 14.65
C VAL A 129 -8.37 -12.53 15.04
N SER A 130 -8.34 -13.38 16.06
CA SER A 130 -9.51 -14.11 16.51
C SER A 130 -10.57 -13.11 16.98
N CYS A 131 -11.79 -13.18 16.42
CA CYS A 131 -12.97 -12.40 16.86
C CYS A 131 -13.40 -12.67 18.32
N HIS A 132 -12.65 -13.49 19.06
CA HIS A 132 -12.89 -13.76 20.46
C HIS A 132 -11.84 -13.06 21.33
N THR A 133 -12.17 -11.86 21.80
CA THR A 133 -11.90 -11.23 23.11
C THR A 133 -12.32 -9.78 22.91
N GLU A 134 -13.53 -9.35 23.25
CA GLU A 134 -13.92 -9.02 24.63
C GLU A 134 -15.39 -9.37 24.93
N ALA A 135 -15.58 -10.42 25.72
CA ALA A 135 -16.77 -10.55 26.57
C ALA A 135 -16.26 -10.98 27.95
N LYS A 136 -15.79 -10.03 28.76
CA LYS A 136 -15.51 -10.27 30.17
C LYS A 136 -16.26 -9.29 31.07
N LYS A 137 -17.18 -9.88 31.82
CA LYS A 137 -17.66 -9.56 33.18
C LYS A 137 -18.76 -8.51 33.36
N GLN A 138 -19.96 -9.02 33.67
CA GLN A 138 -20.91 -8.59 34.74
C GLN A 138 -22.18 -9.45 34.53
N ASN A 139 -22.69 -10.29 35.44
CA ASN A 139 -22.86 -10.16 36.88
C ASN A 139 -22.89 -11.55 37.55
N ASP A 140 -22.21 -11.67 38.68
CA ASP A 140 -22.59 -12.58 39.76
C ASP A 140 -22.77 -11.68 41.00
N ASN A 141 -24.03 -11.34 41.30
CA ASN A 141 -24.60 -11.25 42.65
C ASN A 141 -26.10 -10.96 42.56
#